data_AF-A0A6A6TE36-F1
#
_entry.id   AF-A0A6A6TE36-F1
#
_cell.length_a   1.000
_cell.length_b   1.000
_cell.length_c   1.000
_cell.angle_alpha   90.00
_cell.angle_beta   90.00
_cell.angle_gamma   90.00
#
_symmetry.space_group_name_H-M   'P 1'
#
loop_
_entity.id
_entity.type
_entity.pdbx_description
1 polymer ?
#
loop_
_entity_poly.entity_id
_entity_poly.type
_entity_poly.pdbx_seq_one_letter_code
_entity_poly.pdbx_strand_id
1 'polypeptide(L)'
;MDSRHFLSTPINPAPPALATANATPIFSLLNLYLLSTLRERQQEEQKSFEASLAAQADQAREGYQLAYNRPFKTSEVIGTWLCHKCSNTNPVIVIPGTHPFGILKCENAECGHVWCDECPRARMMRLWYTGGENSITLPIESKAKSGAEQYSISGTDHEPRAGSSREQIDVPYVYLCPRCGLTHRAIVSHSVRSDEQVTLYWSFGQDKKCRCGAQPPTDYEVSRP
;
A
#
# COMPACT_ATOMS: atom_id res chain seq x y z
N MET A 1 23.87 63.57 12.27
CA MET A 1 25.03 62.69 12.47
C MET A 1 24.47 61.28 12.42
N ASP A 2 24.72 60.37 11.50
CA ASP A 2 25.52 60.20 10.28
C ASP A 2 25.05 58.81 9.79
N SER A 3 25.20 58.28 8.59
CA SER A 3 25.67 58.69 7.28
C SER A 3 25.07 57.61 6.40
N ARG A 4 24.14 57.94 5.50
CA ARG A 4 23.61 56.96 4.54
C ARG A 4 24.61 56.85 3.39
N HIS A 5 25.43 55.80 3.41
CA HIS A 5 26.28 55.43 2.28
C HIS A 5 25.41 54.88 1.14
N PHE A 6 25.19 55.69 0.11
CA PHE A 6 24.70 55.24 -1.18
C PHE A 6 25.84 54.56 -1.94
N LEU A 7 25.75 53.24 -2.09
CA LEU A 7 26.62 52.47 -2.98
C LEU A 7 26.11 52.63 -4.41
N SER A 8 26.84 53.42 -5.20
CA SER A 8 26.65 53.53 -6.64
C SER A 8 27.03 52.22 -7.31
N THR A 9 26.08 51.53 -7.91
CA THR A 9 26.34 50.37 -8.77
C THR A 9 26.97 50.82 -10.09
N PRO A 10 28.02 50.14 -10.57
CA PRO A 10 28.61 50.44 -11.87
C PRO A 10 27.62 50.08 -12.99
N ILE A 11 27.34 51.07 -13.82
CA ILE A 11 26.57 50.93 -15.06
C ILE A 11 27.44 50.15 -16.04
N ASN A 12 27.12 48.86 -16.24
CA ASN A 12 27.75 48.07 -17.30
C ASN A 12 27.30 48.63 -18.66
N PRO A 13 28.22 48.86 -19.61
CA PRO A 13 27.86 49.32 -20.94
C PRO A 13 27.03 48.24 -21.64
N ALA A 14 25.95 48.69 -22.29
CA ALA A 14 25.09 47.84 -23.09
C ALA A 14 25.94 47.15 -24.18
N PRO A 15 25.84 45.81 -24.34
CA PRO A 15 26.55 45.13 -25.39
C PRO A 15 26.08 45.63 -26.77
N PRO A 16 26.97 45.68 -27.77
CA PRO A 16 26.61 46.11 -29.11
C PRO A 16 25.53 45.20 -29.68
N ALA A 17 24.48 45.82 -30.22
CA ALA A 17 23.41 45.14 -30.93
C ALA A 17 23.96 44.45 -32.18
N LEU A 18 24.36 43.19 -32.02
CA LEU A 18 24.62 42.28 -33.14
C LEU A 18 23.29 42.06 -33.85
N ALA A 19 23.15 42.66 -35.03
CA ALA A 19 22.06 42.42 -35.96
C ALA A 19 22.11 40.94 -36.39
N THR A 20 21.42 40.08 -35.65
CA THR A 20 21.20 38.68 -36.03
C THR A 20 20.27 38.67 -37.23
N ALA A 21 20.83 38.34 -38.38
CA ALA A 21 20.07 38.13 -39.60
C ALA A 21 18.94 37.10 -39.35
N ASN A 22 17.73 37.48 -39.73
CA ASN A 22 16.50 36.70 -39.67
C ASN A 22 16.58 35.46 -40.58
N ALA A 23 17.31 34.45 -40.16
CA ALA A 23 17.20 33.10 -40.70
C ALA A 23 16.71 32.22 -39.55
N THR A 24 15.39 31.97 -39.45
CA THR A 24 14.79 30.69 -39.00
C THR A 24 13.27 30.78 -38.76
N PRO A 25 12.43 30.62 -39.80
CA PRO A 25 11.07 30.13 -39.61
C PRO A 25 10.97 28.60 -39.71
N ILE A 26 11.84 27.93 -40.48
CA ILE A 26 11.70 26.50 -40.81
C ILE A 26 12.14 25.57 -39.66
N PHE A 27 13.24 25.87 -38.97
CA PHE A 27 13.70 25.07 -37.82
C PHE A 27 12.71 25.09 -36.63
N SER A 28 11.94 26.16 -36.48
CA SER A 28 10.94 26.30 -35.42
C SER A 28 9.77 25.33 -35.60
N LEU A 29 9.26 25.19 -36.84
CA LEU A 29 8.14 24.30 -37.14
C LEU A 29 8.50 22.82 -36.95
N LEU A 30 9.72 22.41 -37.32
CA LEU A 30 10.17 21.03 -37.17
C LEU A 30 10.33 20.62 -35.70
N ASN A 31 10.85 21.53 -34.86
CA ASN A 31 10.95 21.32 -33.41
C ASN A 31 9.57 21.25 -32.75
N LEU A 32 8.63 22.10 -33.14
CA LEU A 32 7.25 22.05 -32.60
C LEU A 32 6.56 20.73 -32.96
N TYR A 33 6.73 20.24 -34.19
CA TYR A 33 6.20 18.95 -34.63
C TYR A 33 6.84 17.77 -33.88
N LEU A 34 8.16 17.80 -33.68
CA LEU A 34 8.85 16.77 -32.89
C LEU A 34 8.38 16.75 -31.43
N LEU A 35 8.18 17.92 -30.83
CA LEU A 35 7.69 18.02 -29.45
C LEU A 35 6.22 17.57 -29.32
N SER A 36 5.36 17.88 -30.30
CA SER A 36 3.97 17.42 -30.28
C SER A 36 3.89 15.90 -30.40
N THR A 37 4.64 15.31 -31.34
CA THR A 37 4.69 13.85 -31.53
C THR A 37 5.28 13.11 -30.33
N LEU A 38 6.30 13.68 -29.67
CA LEU A 38 6.83 13.12 -28.43
C LEU A 38 5.82 13.17 -27.27
N ARG A 39 5.08 14.28 -27.14
CA ARG A 39 4.04 14.42 -26.12
C ARG A 39 2.89 13.44 -26.36
N GLU A 40 2.47 13.25 -27.61
CA GLU A 40 1.45 12.27 -27.98
C GLU A 40 1.87 10.85 -27.61
N ARG A 41 3.11 10.45 -27.91
CA ARG A 41 3.64 9.13 -27.50
C ARG A 41 3.69 8.96 -25.99
N GLN A 42 4.17 9.96 -25.24
CA GLN A 42 4.17 9.88 -23.78
C GLN A 42 2.75 9.74 -23.21
N GLN A 43 1.78 10.43 -23.81
CA GLN A 43 0.39 10.33 -23.38
C GLN A 43 -0.22 8.94 -23.71
N GLU A 44 0.10 8.36 -24.86
CA GLU A 44 -0.31 7.00 -25.24
C GLU A 44 0.31 5.95 -24.31
N GLU A 45 1.60 6.08 -24.01
CA GLU A 45 2.30 5.20 -23.06
C GLU A 45 1.67 5.28 -21.67
N GLN A 46 1.42 6.50 -21.15
CA GLN A 46 0.78 6.68 -19.87
C GLN A 46 -0.63 6.06 -19.83
N LYS A 47 -1.45 6.31 -20.87
CA LYS A 47 -2.78 5.69 -20.98
C LYS A 47 -2.71 4.16 -21.05
N SER A 48 -1.72 3.62 -21.76
CA SER A 48 -1.53 2.17 -21.87
C SER A 48 -1.13 1.55 -20.52
N PHE A 49 -0.31 2.25 -19.74
CA PHE A 49 0.10 1.84 -18.41
C PHE A 49 -1.07 1.87 -17.42
N GLU A 50 -1.84 2.96 -17.41
CA GLU A 50 -3.06 3.09 -16.58
C GLU A 50 -4.10 2.01 -16.93
N ALA A 51 -4.29 1.71 -18.22
CA ALA A 51 -5.19 0.65 -18.68
C ALA A 51 -4.71 -0.75 -18.25
N SER A 52 -3.41 -1.02 -18.33
CA SER A 52 -2.81 -2.28 -17.85
C SER A 52 -2.99 -2.46 -16.34
N LEU A 53 -2.77 -1.39 -15.57
CA LEU A 53 -2.96 -1.40 -14.11
C LEU A 53 -4.43 -1.65 -13.74
N ALA A 54 -5.37 -1.04 -14.46
CA ALA A 54 -6.80 -1.27 -14.27
C ALA A 54 -7.20 -2.72 -14.61
N ALA A 55 -6.68 -3.28 -15.71
CA ALA A 55 -6.93 -4.67 -16.08
C ALA A 55 -6.37 -5.67 -15.06
N GLN A 56 -5.18 -5.41 -14.51
CA GLN A 56 -4.63 -6.22 -13.40
C GLN A 56 -5.51 -6.14 -12.15
N ALA A 57 -6.03 -4.95 -11.82
CA ALA A 57 -6.93 -4.79 -10.68
C ALA A 57 -8.25 -5.56 -10.87
N ASP A 58 -8.81 -5.58 -12.08
CA ASP A 58 -10.01 -6.35 -12.40
C ASP A 58 -9.76 -7.86 -12.38
N GLN A 59 -8.62 -8.32 -12.90
CA GLN A 59 -8.24 -9.73 -12.82
C GLN A 59 -8.03 -10.19 -11.36
N ALA A 60 -7.40 -9.35 -10.53
CA ALA A 60 -7.26 -9.60 -9.10
C ALA A 60 -8.61 -9.66 -8.39
N ARG A 61 -9.57 -8.83 -8.82
CA ARG A 61 -10.95 -8.81 -8.30
C ARG A 61 -11.71 -10.09 -8.66
N GLU A 62 -11.59 -10.57 -9.89
CA GLU A 62 -12.21 -11.83 -10.32
C GLU A 62 -11.61 -13.01 -9.57
N GLY A 63 -10.28 -13.04 -9.41
CA GLY A 63 -9.58 -14.03 -8.60
C GLY A 63 -10.06 -14.06 -7.14
N TYR A 64 -10.26 -12.88 -6.54
CA TYR A 64 -10.80 -12.76 -5.18
C TYR A 64 -12.23 -13.30 -5.08
N GLN A 65 -13.10 -12.99 -6.04
CA GLN A 65 -14.50 -13.42 -6.01
C GLN A 65 -14.64 -14.93 -6.26
N LEU A 66 -13.81 -15.49 -7.12
CA LEU A 66 -13.70 -16.94 -7.31
C LEU A 66 -13.15 -17.65 -6.08
N ALA A 67 -12.12 -17.09 -5.43
CA ALA A 67 -11.59 -17.62 -4.18
C ALA A 67 -12.63 -17.60 -3.06
N TYR A 68 -13.45 -16.56 -2.97
CA TYR A 68 -14.50 -16.43 -1.96
C TYR A 68 -15.66 -17.41 -2.15
N ASN A 69 -16.05 -17.67 -3.40
CA ASN A 69 -17.18 -18.54 -3.72
C ASN A 69 -16.81 -20.02 -3.84
N ARG A 70 -15.52 -20.36 -3.76
CA ARG A 70 -15.07 -21.75 -3.81
C ARG A 70 -15.42 -22.45 -2.49
N PRO A 71 -15.91 -23.70 -2.52
CA PRO A 71 -15.98 -24.51 -1.31
C PRO A 71 -14.55 -24.66 -0.74
N PHE A 72 -14.34 -24.11 0.45
CA PHE A 72 -13.04 -24.14 1.13
C PHE A 72 -12.68 -25.55 1.55
N LYS A 73 -11.40 -25.89 1.48
CA LYS A 73 -10.91 -27.14 2.08
C LYS A 73 -10.81 -26.93 3.59
N THR A 74 -11.17 -27.93 4.38
CA THR A 74 -11.04 -27.89 5.85
C THR A 74 -9.62 -27.57 6.32
N SER A 75 -8.60 -27.89 5.51
CA SER A 75 -7.19 -27.57 5.77
C SER A 75 -6.84 -26.07 5.70
N GLU A 76 -7.69 -25.24 5.09
CA GLU A 76 -7.47 -23.80 4.91
C GLU A 76 -8.11 -22.97 6.05
N VAL A 77 -8.94 -23.61 6.88
CA VAL A 77 -9.61 -22.99 8.01
C VAL A 77 -8.63 -22.89 9.16
N ILE A 78 -8.19 -21.67 9.46
CA ILE A 78 -7.31 -21.42 10.60
C ILE A 78 -8.10 -21.42 11.92
N GLY A 79 -9.42 -21.19 11.87
CA GLY A 79 -10.30 -21.20 13.04
C GLY A 79 -11.71 -20.73 12.72
N THR A 80 -12.48 -20.35 13.75
CA THR A 80 -13.91 -20.00 13.59
C THR A 80 -14.31 -18.81 14.46
N TRP A 81 -15.37 -18.10 14.07
CA TRP A 81 -16.02 -17.05 14.86
C TRP A 81 -17.52 -17.29 14.99
N LEU A 82 -18.10 -16.88 16.13
CA LEU A 82 -19.52 -17.04 16.40
C LEU A 82 -20.27 -15.74 16.04
N CYS A 83 -21.30 -15.83 15.22
CA CYS A 83 -22.16 -14.68 14.94
C CYS A 83 -23.08 -14.39 16.13
N HIS A 84 -23.00 -13.19 16.73
CA HIS A 84 -23.85 -12.85 17.87
C HIS A 84 -25.35 -12.74 17.51
N LYS A 85 -25.68 -12.47 16.24
CA LYS A 85 -27.08 -12.31 15.80
C LYS A 85 -27.85 -13.63 15.64
N CYS A 86 -27.21 -14.68 15.13
CA CYS A 86 -27.87 -15.95 14.81
C CYS A 86 -27.17 -17.17 15.39
N SER A 87 -26.10 -16.98 16.17
CA SER A 87 -25.28 -18.03 16.76
C SER A 87 -24.64 -19.00 15.74
N ASN A 88 -24.63 -18.65 14.45
CA ASN A 88 -23.93 -19.46 13.45
C ASN A 88 -22.42 -19.41 13.69
N THR A 89 -21.77 -20.57 13.59
CA THR A 89 -20.31 -20.66 13.61
C THR A 89 -19.80 -20.50 12.18
N ASN A 90 -18.91 -19.54 11.97
CA ASN A 90 -18.40 -19.20 10.65
C ASN A 90 -16.89 -19.45 10.61
N PRO A 91 -16.33 -19.98 9.52
CA PRO A 91 -14.91 -20.20 9.38
C PRO A 91 -14.15 -18.87 9.22
N VAL A 92 -12.89 -18.89 9.65
CA VAL A 92 -11.87 -17.87 9.35
C VAL A 92 -10.85 -18.54 8.44
N ILE A 93 -10.73 -18.05 7.22
CA ILE A 93 -9.85 -18.60 6.19
C ILE A 93 -8.85 -17.52 5.78
N VAL A 94 -7.58 -17.90 5.65
CA VAL A 94 -6.55 -16.99 5.14
C VAL A 94 -6.55 -17.03 3.62
N ILE A 95 -6.84 -15.90 2.99
CA ILE A 95 -6.76 -15.71 1.55
C ILE A 95 -5.42 -15.01 1.24
N PRO A 96 -4.63 -15.51 0.27
CA PRO A 96 -3.46 -14.78 -0.21
C PRO A 96 -3.82 -13.37 -0.70
N GLY A 97 -2.97 -12.39 -0.41
CA GLY A 97 -3.11 -11.02 -0.91
C GLY A 97 -3.39 -9.97 0.17
N THR A 98 -3.94 -8.83 -0.26
CA THR A 98 -4.14 -7.62 0.57
C THR A 98 -5.29 -7.72 1.56
N HIS A 99 -6.20 -8.68 1.36
CA HIS A 99 -7.40 -8.87 2.16
C HIS A 99 -7.42 -10.27 2.77
N PRO A 100 -6.63 -10.50 3.84
CA PRO A 100 -6.22 -11.83 4.23
C PRO A 100 -7.36 -12.67 4.81
N PHE A 101 -8.48 -12.10 5.22
CA PHE A 101 -9.68 -12.86 5.58
C PHE A 101 -10.89 -12.51 4.72
N GLY A 102 -10.65 -11.77 3.63
CA GLY A 102 -11.70 -11.24 2.78
C GLY A 102 -12.76 -10.44 3.55
N ILE A 103 -14.04 -10.72 3.26
CA ILE A 103 -15.20 -10.18 3.98
C ILE A 103 -15.67 -11.21 4.99
N LEU A 104 -15.54 -10.89 6.28
CA LEU A 104 -16.04 -11.73 7.37
C LEU A 104 -17.55 -11.57 7.51
N LYS A 105 -18.31 -12.26 6.65
CA LYS A 105 -19.77 -12.29 6.66
C LYS A 105 -20.26 -13.64 7.17
N CYS A 106 -21.34 -13.62 7.93
CA CYS A 106 -22.02 -14.81 8.43
C CYS A 106 -22.53 -15.65 7.25
N GLU A 107 -22.20 -16.94 7.25
CA GLU A 107 -22.58 -17.90 6.20
C GLU A 107 -24.07 -18.23 6.20
N ASN A 108 -24.75 -18.05 7.35
CA ASN A 108 -26.20 -18.12 7.38
C ASN A 108 -26.78 -17.02 6.45
N ALA A 109 -27.34 -17.47 5.33
CA ALA A 109 -27.87 -16.63 4.25
C ALA A 109 -28.95 -15.65 4.72
N GLU A 110 -29.75 -16.03 5.72
CA GLU A 110 -30.80 -15.19 6.28
C GLU A 110 -30.24 -14.11 7.23
N CYS A 111 -29.10 -14.37 7.85
CA CYS A 111 -28.50 -13.46 8.82
C CYS A 111 -27.78 -12.29 8.15
N GLY A 112 -26.93 -12.59 7.16
CA GLY A 112 -26.15 -11.60 6.43
C GLY A 112 -25.21 -10.72 7.27
N HIS A 113 -25.05 -11.02 8.57
CA HIS A 113 -24.29 -10.20 9.51
C HIS A 113 -22.80 -10.19 9.17
N VAL A 114 -22.22 -9.00 9.11
CA VAL A 114 -20.77 -8.81 8.99
C VAL A 114 -20.17 -8.78 10.40
N TRP A 115 -19.04 -9.44 10.60
CA TRP A 115 -18.34 -9.50 11.89
C TRP A 115 -18.22 -8.11 12.52
N CYS A 116 -18.46 -8.02 13.83
CA CYS A 116 -18.35 -6.81 14.64
C CYS A 116 -17.84 -7.17 16.05
N ASP A 117 -17.62 -6.17 16.90
CA ASP A 117 -17.07 -6.38 18.25
C ASP A 117 -17.94 -7.21 19.19
N GLU A 118 -19.24 -7.28 18.93
CA GLU A 118 -20.16 -8.12 19.70
C GLU A 118 -20.06 -9.60 19.33
N CYS A 119 -19.49 -9.93 18.16
CA CYS A 119 -19.25 -11.31 17.77
C CYS A 119 -18.11 -11.90 18.62
N PRO A 120 -18.37 -12.97 19.41
CA PRO A 120 -17.34 -13.58 20.23
C PRO A 120 -16.08 -13.90 19.40
N ARG A 121 -14.95 -13.41 19.89
CA ARG A 121 -13.68 -13.46 19.16
C ARG A 121 -13.25 -14.91 18.95
N ALA A 122 -12.93 -15.24 17.70
CA ALA A 122 -11.95 -16.28 17.44
C ALA A 122 -10.67 -15.86 18.19
N ARG A 123 -10.07 -16.73 19.01
CA ARG A 123 -8.83 -16.42 19.77
C ARG A 123 -7.69 -15.87 18.90
N MET A 124 -7.77 -16.06 17.59
CA MET A 124 -6.78 -15.64 16.59
C MET A 124 -6.99 -14.21 16.05
N MET A 125 -8.21 -13.67 16.12
CA MET A 125 -8.48 -12.31 15.66
C MET A 125 -8.29 -11.35 16.84
N ARG A 126 -7.03 -11.04 17.16
CA ARG A 126 -6.77 -9.76 17.82
C ARG A 126 -6.99 -8.69 16.77
N LEU A 127 -8.14 -8.03 16.80
CA LEU A 127 -8.23 -6.71 16.19
C LEU A 127 -7.34 -5.83 17.03
N TRP A 128 -6.16 -5.57 16.49
CA TRP A 128 -5.35 -4.47 16.94
C TRP A 128 -6.06 -3.23 16.43
N TYR A 129 -6.93 -2.71 17.28
CA TYR A 129 -7.33 -1.32 17.20
C TYR A 129 -6.04 -0.51 17.12
N THR A 130 -5.92 0.30 16.08
CA THR A 130 -4.77 1.13 15.70
C THR A 130 -4.39 2.21 16.73
N GLY A 131 -4.76 2.01 18.00
CA GLY A 131 -4.33 2.81 19.14
C GLY A 131 -3.13 2.23 19.88
N GLY A 132 -2.56 1.11 19.41
CA GLY A 132 -1.34 0.50 19.92
C GLY A 132 -0.20 0.65 18.92
N GLU A 133 1.01 0.89 19.42
CA GLU A 133 2.27 1.12 18.70
C GLU A 133 2.33 0.42 17.33
N ASN A 134 2.59 1.19 16.26
CA ASN A 134 2.74 0.70 14.89
C ASN A 134 4.09 0.04 14.63
N SER A 135 4.67 -0.59 15.66
CA SER A 135 6.00 -1.16 15.62
C SER A 135 6.10 -2.47 16.41
N ILE A 136 6.86 -3.43 15.88
CA ILE A 136 7.17 -4.71 16.53
C ILE A 136 8.67 -4.87 16.53
N THR A 137 9.23 -5.09 17.70
CA THR A 137 10.66 -5.32 17.87
C THR A 137 10.91 -6.80 18.00
N LEU A 138 11.64 -7.35 17.04
CA LEU A 138 12.04 -8.75 16.99
C LEU A 138 13.52 -8.85 17.37
N PRO A 139 13.91 -9.82 18.23
CA PRO A 139 15.32 -10.09 18.44
C PRO A 139 15.93 -10.60 17.13
N ILE A 140 17.11 -10.11 16.78
CA ILE A 140 17.93 -10.75 15.76
C ILE A 140 18.47 -11.99 16.43
N GLU A 141 17.84 -13.15 16.20
CA GLU A 141 18.48 -14.41 16.59
C GLU A 141 19.84 -14.43 15.89
N SER A 142 20.90 -14.29 16.67
CA SER A 142 22.28 -14.33 16.20
C SER A 142 22.65 -15.76 15.81
N LYS A 143 21.93 -16.36 14.87
CA LYS A 143 22.40 -17.54 14.14
C LYS A 143 23.41 -17.09 13.10
N ALA A 144 24.52 -16.57 13.62
CA ALA A 144 25.80 -16.60 12.96
C ALA A 144 26.20 -18.07 12.76
N LYS A 145 25.64 -18.69 11.73
CA LYS A 145 26.32 -19.73 10.96
C LYS A 145 26.27 -19.33 9.50
N SER A 146 27.16 -18.38 9.18
CA SER A 146 27.85 -18.26 7.89
C SER A 146 27.03 -18.58 6.64
N GLY A 147 25.93 -17.87 6.44
CA GLY A 147 25.20 -17.82 5.19
C GLY A 147 24.37 -16.54 5.24
N ALA A 148 24.73 -15.55 4.43
CA ALA A 148 24.05 -14.26 4.40
C ALA A 148 22.63 -14.39 3.84
N GLU A 149 21.69 -14.92 4.62
CA GLU A 149 20.27 -14.81 4.31
C GLU A 149 19.81 -13.41 4.66
N GLN A 150 19.74 -12.57 3.63
CA GLN A 150 19.12 -11.26 3.68
C GLN A 150 17.63 -11.42 3.95
N TYR A 151 17.17 -10.98 5.12
CA TYR A 151 15.78 -10.59 5.31
C TYR A 151 15.52 -9.39 4.39
N SER A 152 14.89 -9.63 3.24
CA SER A 152 14.37 -8.54 2.42
C SER A 152 12.92 -8.28 2.81
N ILE A 153 12.67 -7.10 3.33
CA ILE A 153 11.32 -6.57 3.54
C ILE A 153 10.81 -6.14 2.17
N SER A 154 10.16 -7.05 1.43
CA SER A 154 9.50 -6.68 0.18
C SER A 154 8.17 -6.00 0.50
N GLY A 155 8.24 -4.70 0.79
CA GLY A 155 7.14 -3.79 0.60
C GLY A 155 7.05 -3.43 -0.89
N THR A 156 5.82 -3.39 -1.41
CA THR A 156 5.41 -3.08 -2.80
C THR A 156 5.53 -4.26 -3.79
N ASP A 157 4.36 -4.86 -4.06
CA ASP A 157 3.81 -5.43 -5.31
C ASP A 157 4.71 -6.13 -6.36
N HIS A 158 5.96 -6.43 -6.06
CA HIS A 158 6.82 -7.21 -6.94
C HIS A 158 6.47 -8.69 -6.80
N GLU A 159 5.97 -9.27 -7.90
CA GLU A 159 5.83 -10.71 -8.05
C GLU A 159 7.14 -11.41 -7.62
N PRO A 160 7.06 -12.46 -6.79
CA PRO A 160 8.23 -13.17 -6.33
C PRO A 160 8.98 -13.78 -7.52
N ARG A 161 10.21 -13.31 -7.75
CA ARG A 161 11.12 -13.89 -8.74
C ARG A 161 11.40 -15.33 -8.31
N ALA A 162 11.01 -16.31 -9.13
CA ALA A 162 11.19 -17.73 -8.84
C ALA A 162 12.67 -18.05 -8.57
N GLY A 163 13.02 -18.34 -7.31
CA GLY A 163 14.37 -18.79 -6.94
C GLY A 163 14.97 -18.21 -5.65
N SER A 164 14.36 -17.22 -4.98
CA SER A 164 14.81 -16.82 -3.64
C SER A 164 13.82 -17.23 -2.57
N SER A 165 14.19 -18.18 -1.71
CA SER A 165 13.48 -18.52 -0.47
C SER A 165 13.65 -17.39 0.55
N ARG A 166 13.07 -16.23 0.26
CA ARG A 166 13.00 -15.13 1.22
C ARG A 166 11.92 -15.48 2.23
N GLU A 167 12.31 -15.65 3.49
CA GLU A 167 11.37 -15.84 4.59
C GLU A 167 10.54 -14.55 4.73
N GLN A 168 9.34 -14.57 4.17
CA GLN A 168 8.39 -13.47 4.26
C GLN A 168 7.95 -13.38 5.72
N ILE A 169 8.39 -12.34 6.43
CA ILE A 169 7.91 -12.06 7.77
C ILE A 169 6.44 -11.65 7.64
N ASP A 170 5.55 -12.60 7.90
CA ASP A 170 4.11 -12.36 7.92
C ASP A 170 3.79 -11.38 9.05
N VAL A 171 3.44 -10.15 8.67
CA VAL A 171 2.95 -9.14 9.61
C VAL A 171 1.59 -9.61 10.13
N PRO A 172 1.42 -9.84 11.44
CA PRO A 172 0.22 -10.49 11.99
C PRO A 172 -1.02 -9.57 12.04
N TYR A 173 -0.92 -8.36 11.49
CA TYR A 173 -1.90 -7.30 11.70
C TYR A 173 -2.89 -7.18 10.54
N VAL A 174 -4.16 -7.21 10.90
CA VAL A 174 -5.28 -7.07 9.97
C VAL A 174 -6.23 -5.99 10.49
N TYR A 175 -6.47 -4.97 9.67
CA TYR A 175 -7.53 -3.99 9.91
C TYR A 175 -8.84 -4.50 9.32
N LEU A 176 -9.89 -4.56 10.12
CA LEU A 176 -11.24 -4.85 9.63
C LEU A 176 -12.00 -3.54 9.47
N CYS A 177 -12.46 -3.26 8.27
CA CYS A 177 -13.28 -2.07 8.05
C CYS A 177 -14.67 -2.23 8.71
N PRO A 178 -15.08 -1.31 9.59
CA PRO A 178 -16.32 -1.43 10.35
C PRO A 178 -17.58 -1.28 9.48
N ARG A 179 -17.46 -0.71 8.28
CA ARG A 179 -18.59 -0.52 7.35
C ARG A 179 -18.80 -1.71 6.43
N CYS A 180 -17.73 -2.22 5.83
CA CYS A 180 -17.77 -3.22 4.76
C CYS A 180 -17.41 -4.63 5.24
N GLY A 181 -16.78 -4.78 6.42
CA GLY A 181 -16.23 -6.05 6.89
C GLY A 181 -15.03 -6.54 6.10
N LEU A 182 -14.48 -5.71 5.20
CA LEU A 182 -13.30 -6.06 4.43
C LEU A 182 -12.08 -5.97 5.34
N THR A 183 -11.28 -7.02 5.32
CA THR A 183 -10.02 -7.07 6.06
C THR A 183 -8.88 -6.52 5.23
N HIS A 184 -7.91 -5.85 5.83
CA HIS A 184 -6.74 -5.26 5.18
C HIS A 184 -5.48 -5.74 5.88
N ARG A 185 -4.55 -6.31 5.12
CA ARG A 185 -3.22 -6.70 5.63
C ARG A 185 -2.38 -5.44 5.83
N ALA A 186 -1.73 -5.33 6.98
CA ALA A 186 -0.72 -4.31 7.21
C ALA A 186 0.50 -4.56 6.31
N ILE A 187 1.09 -3.48 5.82
CA ILE A 187 2.31 -3.50 5.00
C ILE A 187 3.42 -2.92 5.86
N VAL A 188 4.59 -3.57 5.88
CA VAL A 188 5.77 -2.99 6.52
C VAL A 188 6.14 -1.71 5.78
N SER A 189 6.04 -0.58 6.47
CA SER A 189 6.39 0.73 5.90
C SER A 189 7.90 0.96 5.90
N HIS A 190 8.57 0.60 7.01
CA HIS A 190 10.02 0.70 7.14
C HIS A 190 10.50 -0.17 8.30
N SER A 191 11.80 -0.39 8.38
CA SER A 191 12.43 -1.10 9.50
C SER A 191 13.62 -0.34 10.03
N VAL A 192 13.78 -0.36 11.35
CA VAL A 192 14.96 0.15 12.04
C VAL A 192 15.70 -1.04 12.65
N ARG A 193 16.97 -1.19 12.29
CA ARG A 193 17.83 -2.27 12.79
C ARG A 193 18.81 -1.72 13.82
N SER A 194 18.90 -2.38 14.96
CA SER A 194 19.99 -2.24 15.94
C SER A 194 20.86 -3.50 15.93
N ASP A 195 21.91 -3.51 16.76
CA ASP A 195 22.84 -4.66 16.84
C ASP A 195 22.14 -5.94 17.31
N GLU A 196 21.12 -5.83 18.16
CA GLU A 196 20.44 -6.97 18.78
C GLU A 196 19.01 -7.18 18.27
N GLN A 197 18.41 -6.18 17.60
CA GLN A 197 16.97 -6.17 17.32
C GLN A 197 16.63 -5.54 15.96
N VAL A 198 15.51 -5.95 15.38
CA VAL A 198 14.88 -5.28 14.24
C VAL A 198 13.50 -4.81 14.68
N THR A 199 13.26 -3.51 14.57
CA THR A 199 11.94 -2.91 14.76
C THR A 199 11.28 -2.73 13.40
N LEU A 200 10.18 -3.42 13.15
CA LEU A 200 9.39 -3.28 11.94
C LEU A 200 8.25 -2.31 12.21
N TYR A 201 8.15 -1.27 11.40
CA TYR A 201 7.01 -0.36 11.39
C TYR A 201 6.04 -0.75 10.28
N TRP A 202 4.75 -0.70 10.55
CA TRP A 202 3.72 -1.04 9.55
C TRP A 202 2.66 0.05 9.40
N SER A 203 2.00 0.03 8.25
CA SER A 203 0.83 0.87 7.96
C SER A 203 -0.15 0.09 7.07
N PHE A 204 -1.38 0.59 6.91
CA PHE A 204 -2.35 0.00 5.97
C PHE A 204 -2.29 0.63 4.56
N GLY A 205 -1.29 1.48 4.31
CA GLY A 205 -1.15 2.29 3.10
C GLY A 205 -2.06 3.51 3.12
N GLN A 206 -1.48 4.71 3.00
CA GLN A 206 -2.24 5.98 3.06
C GLN A 206 -3.25 6.14 1.91
N ASP A 207 -2.98 5.51 0.77
CA ASP A 207 -3.84 5.60 -0.41
C ASP A 207 -4.93 4.51 -0.46
N LYS A 208 -4.92 3.56 0.47
CA LYS A 208 -5.83 2.40 0.42
C LYS A 208 -7.17 2.70 1.10
N LYS A 209 -8.14 3.19 0.34
CA LYS A 209 -9.55 3.27 0.79
C LYS A 209 -10.18 1.85 0.81
N CYS A 210 -10.98 1.46 1.82
CA CYS A 210 -11.88 0.30 1.66
C CYS A 210 -12.77 0.57 0.44
N ARG A 211 -13.20 -0.50 -0.22
CA ARG A 211 -14.29 -0.53 -1.20
C ARG A 211 -15.53 0.32 -0.82
N CYS A 212 -15.88 0.44 0.45
CA CYS A 212 -17.00 1.28 0.90
C CYS A 212 -16.65 2.77 1.11
N GLY A 213 -15.43 3.18 0.79
CA GLY A 213 -14.92 4.53 1.00
C GLY A 213 -14.38 4.80 2.41
N ALA A 214 -14.53 3.88 3.37
CA ALA A 214 -13.90 4.01 4.68
C ALA A 214 -12.37 3.98 4.53
N GLN A 215 -11.68 4.92 5.14
CA GLN A 215 -10.23 4.86 5.23
C GLN A 215 -9.84 4.00 6.44
N PRO A 216 -8.81 3.13 6.30
CA PRO A 216 -8.11 2.66 7.47
C PRO A 216 -7.60 3.87 8.22
N PRO A 217 -7.61 3.85 9.56
CA PRO A 217 -7.02 4.91 10.35
C PRO A 217 -5.58 5.11 9.88
N THR A 218 -5.32 6.27 9.29
CA THR A 218 -3.97 6.78 9.11
C THR A 218 -3.54 7.21 10.50
N ASP A 219 -2.42 6.66 10.96
CA ASP A 219 -1.80 6.91 12.26
C ASP A 219 -2.14 8.29 12.84
N TYR A 220 -2.52 8.34 14.12
CA TYR A 220 -2.73 9.51 15.01
C TYR A 220 -4.15 9.86 15.49
N GLU A 221 -5.25 9.37 14.92
CA GLU A 221 -6.60 9.72 15.41
C GLU A 221 -7.38 8.57 16.05
N VAL A 222 -6.74 7.76 16.89
CA VAL A 222 -7.49 6.92 17.83
C VAL A 222 -7.58 7.68 19.15
N SER A 223 -8.57 8.57 19.22
CA SER A 223 -9.07 9.05 20.51
C SER A 223 -9.46 7.80 21.31
N ARG A 224 -8.78 7.57 22.45
CA ARG A 224 -9.20 6.54 23.39
C ARG A 224 -10.67 6.80 23.77
N PRO A 225 -11.54 5.77 23.82
CA PRO A 225 -12.83 5.91 24.48
C PRO A 225 -12.65 6.29 25.96
#